data_AF-A0A1G5E371-F1
#
_entry.id   AF-A0A1G5E371-F1
#
_cell.length_a   1.000
_cell.length_b   1.000
_cell.length_c   1.000
_cell.angle_alpha   90.00
_cell.angle_beta   90.00
_cell.angle_gamma   90.00
#
_symmetry.space_group_name_H-M   'P 1'
#
loop_
_entity.id
_entity.type
_entity.pdbx_description
1 polymer ?
#
loop_
_entity_poly.entity_id
_entity_poly.type
_entity_poly.pdbx_seq_one_letter_code
_entity_poly.pdbx_strand_id
1 'polypeptide(L)'
;MRLLLLTFFMLFATSDQEPDGIEISVRPEHKKIVYVATNITDEPLDLFFKVQSDGFRRRADRPIIATIPAKSSKDLLTLIPKKDADTTHTYIAVVTKPQDNIQIRKTDSLGRQIRRIEPDSLKSN
;
A
#
# COMPACT_ATOMS: atom_id res chain seq x y z
N MET A 1 -15.51 41.44 -2.63
CA MET A 1 -15.06 40.38 -1.68
C MET A 1 -15.56 38.98 -2.07
N ARG A 2 -15.53 38.58 -3.35
CA ARG A 2 -15.89 37.21 -3.79
C ARG A 2 -14.71 36.39 -4.33
N LEU A 3 -13.61 37.06 -4.71
CA LEU A 3 -12.42 36.40 -5.27
C LEU A 3 -11.51 35.75 -4.21
N LEU A 4 -11.66 36.14 -2.94
CA LEU A 4 -10.78 35.67 -1.84
C LEU A 4 -11.19 34.30 -1.28
N LEU A 5 -12.40 33.82 -1.59
CA LEU A 5 -12.91 32.53 -1.12
C LEU A 5 -12.51 31.37 -2.02
N LEU A 6 -12.20 31.64 -3.30
CA LEU A 6 -11.78 30.63 -4.28
C LEU A 6 -10.32 30.20 -4.08
N THR A 7 -9.47 31.08 -3.56
CA THR A 7 -8.05 30.78 -3.31
C THR A 7 -7.82 29.87 -2.09
N PHE A 8 -8.78 29.76 -1.16
CA PHE A 8 -8.62 28.92 0.03
C PHE A 8 -8.85 27.42 -0.25
N PHE A 9 -9.57 27.07 -1.33
CA PHE A 9 -9.92 25.67 -1.62
C PHE A 9 -8.81 24.87 -2.32
N MET A 10 -7.79 25.53 -2.88
CA MET A 10 -6.70 24.89 -3.62
C MET A 10 -5.59 24.29 -2.74
N LEU A 11 -5.59 24.53 -1.43
CA LEU A 11 -4.53 24.09 -0.52
C LEU A 11 -4.64 22.63 -0.04
N PHE A 12 -5.65 21.88 -0.47
CA PHE A 12 -5.88 20.49 -0.05
C PHE A 12 -5.62 19.44 -1.16
N ALA A 13 -4.73 19.74 -2.12
CA ALA A 13 -4.19 18.69 -2.98
C ALA A 13 -3.23 17.80 -2.18
N THR A 14 -3.76 16.77 -1.52
CA THR A 14 -2.95 15.73 -0.89
C THR A 14 -2.23 14.94 -1.98
N SER A 15 -0.92 15.12 -2.09
CA SER A 15 -0.08 14.26 -2.91
C SER A 15 -0.03 12.87 -2.27
N ASP A 16 -0.76 11.91 -2.83
CA ASP A 16 -0.51 10.49 -2.57
C ASP A 16 0.90 10.18 -3.09
N GLN A 17 1.87 10.11 -2.19
CA GLN A 17 3.24 9.72 -2.55
C GLN A 17 3.26 8.21 -2.76
N GLU A 18 3.25 7.79 -4.03
CA GLU A 18 3.58 6.42 -4.39
C GLU A 18 5.08 6.15 -4.12
N PRO A 19 5.43 4.91 -3.72
CA PRO A 19 6.83 4.54 -3.52
C PRO A 19 7.59 4.65 -4.84
N ASP A 20 8.79 5.23 -4.80
CA ASP A 20 9.60 5.47 -5.99
C ASP A 20 9.84 4.16 -6.77
N GLY A 21 9.38 4.10 -8.03
CA GLY A 21 9.55 2.96 -8.92
C GLY A 21 8.76 1.68 -8.62
N ILE A 22 8.03 1.59 -7.50
CA ILE A 22 7.17 0.44 -7.16
C ILE A 22 5.72 0.90 -6.99
N GLU A 23 4.84 0.42 -7.85
CA GLU A 23 3.40 0.57 -7.72
C GLU A 23 2.83 -0.50 -6.79
N ILE A 24 2.01 -0.12 -5.81
CA ILE A 24 1.32 -1.03 -4.91
C ILE A 24 -0.16 -1.07 -5.26
N SER A 25 -0.66 -2.25 -5.64
CA SER A 25 -2.07 -2.47 -5.93
C SER A 25 -2.71 -3.45 -4.95
N VAL A 26 -4.03 -3.34 -4.79
CA VAL A 26 -4.85 -4.26 -3.98
C VAL A 26 -5.77 -5.00 -4.92
N ARG A 27 -5.52 -6.30 -5.09
CA ARG A 27 -6.35 -7.19 -5.91
C ARG A 27 -7.37 -7.91 -5.02
N PRO A 28 -8.68 -7.68 -5.20
CA PRO A 28 -9.70 -8.47 -4.53
C PRO A 28 -9.74 -9.89 -5.10
N GLU A 29 -9.86 -10.88 -4.22
CA GLU A 29 -10.03 -12.30 -4.56
C GLU A 29 -11.14 -12.91 -3.68
N HIS A 30 -11.50 -14.18 -3.94
CA HIS A 30 -12.58 -14.84 -3.18
C HIS A 30 -12.27 -14.85 -1.67
N LYS A 31 -13.05 -14.07 -0.90
CA LYS A 31 -12.96 -13.91 0.57
C LYS A 31 -11.59 -13.44 1.08
N LYS A 32 -10.79 -12.78 0.24
CA LYS A 32 -9.46 -12.27 0.62
C LYS A 32 -9.07 -11.11 -0.30
N ILE A 33 -8.07 -10.35 0.13
CA ILE A 33 -7.43 -9.34 -0.73
C ILE A 33 -5.93 -9.62 -0.77
N VAL A 34 -5.29 -9.32 -1.90
CA VAL A 34 -3.86 -9.55 -2.11
C VAL A 34 -3.21 -8.22 -2.46
N TYR A 35 -2.18 -7.86 -1.70
CA TYR A 35 -1.28 -6.77 -2.05
C TYR A 35 -0.27 -7.25 -3.09
N VAL A 36 -0.11 -6.48 -4.15
CA VAL A 36 0.82 -6.77 -5.24
C VAL A 36 1.73 -5.57 -5.44
N ALA A 37 3.05 -5.80 -5.48
CA ALA A 37 4.02 -4.81 -5.91
C ALA A 37 4.32 -5.00 -7.39
N THR A 38 4.34 -3.93 -8.15
CA THR A 38 4.78 -3.91 -9.55
C THR A 38 5.96 -2.95 -9.68
N ASN A 39 7.11 -3.48 -10.11
CA ASN A 39 8.27 -2.67 -10.43
C ASN A 39 8.15 -2.14 -11.86
N ILE A 40 7.99 -0.83 -11.99
CA ILE A 40 7.87 -0.15 -13.28
C ILE A 40 9.22 0.30 -13.85
N THR A 41 10.31 0.11 -13.11
CA THR A 41 11.67 0.49 -13.52
C THR A 41 12.38 -0.63 -14.26
N ASP A 42 13.53 -0.29 -14.85
CA ASP A 42 14.41 -1.21 -15.58
C ASP A 42 15.45 -1.89 -14.67
N GLU A 43 15.48 -1.55 -13.38
CA GLU A 43 16.39 -2.11 -12.39
C GLU A 43 15.62 -2.92 -11.33
N PRO A 44 16.20 -3.98 -10.76
CA PRO A 44 15.61 -4.63 -9.59
C PRO A 44 15.60 -3.65 -8.40
N LEU A 45 14.54 -3.69 -7.61
CA LEU A 45 14.36 -2.83 -6.43
C LEU A 45 14.06 -3.68 -5.21
N ASP A 46 14.62 -3.30 -4.08
CA ASP A 46 14.32 -3.90 -2.78
C ASP A 46 13.17 -3.14 -2.12
N LEU A 47 12.18 -3.90 -1.68
CA LEU A 47 10.97 -3.39 -1.05
C LEU A 47 10.87 -3.92 0.38
N PHE A 48 10.82 -3.00 1.34
CA PHE A 48 10.24 -3.28 2.66
C PHE A 48 8.76 -2.95 2.62
N PHE A 49 7.92 -3.92 2.99
CA PHE A 49 6.47 -3.79 2.97
C PHE A 49 5.87 -4.25 4.29
N LYS A 50 5.00 -3.43 4.89
CA LYS A 50 4.29 -3.77 6.12
C LYS A 50 2.85 -3.31 6.03
N VAL A 51 1.92 -4.18 6.39
CA VAL A 51 0.50 -3.81 6.50
C VAL A 51 0.14 -3.54 7.95
N GLN A 52 -0.68 -2.52 8.16
CA GLN A 52 -1.43 -2.30 9.39
C GLN A 52 -2.90 -2.55 9.05
N SER A 53 -3.53 -3.50 9.73
CA SER A 53 -4.91 -3.86 9.41
C SER A 53 -5.69 -4.23 10.66
N ASP A 54 -6.98 -3.92 10.66
CA ASP A 54 -7.95 -4.36 11.65
C ASP A 54 -9.09 -5.13 10.98
N GLY A 55 -9.70 -6.06 11.72
CA GLY A 55 -10.74 -6.95 11.19
C GLY A 55 -10.21 -8.17 10.41
N PHE A 56 -8.90 -8.40 10.35
CA PHE A 56 -8.28 -9.53 9.62
C PHE A 56 -7.70 -10.62 10.53
N ARG A 57 -7.54 -11.84 10.01
CA ARG A 57 -7.11 -13.05 10.74
C ARG A 57 -5.65 -13.09 11.27
N ARG A 58 -4.96 -11.96 11.45
CA ARG A 58 -3.63 -11.87 12.13
C ARG A 58 -2.38 -12.27 11.33
N ARG A 59 -2.49 -12.63 10.05
CA ARG A 59 -1.30 -12.87 9.19
C ARG A 59 -0.72 -11.60 8.56
N ALA A 60 -1.34 -10.44 8.80
CA ALA A 60 -0.99 -9.18 8.16
C ALA A 60 0.14 -8.40 8.84
N ASP A 61 0.47 -8.77 10.07
CA ASP A 61 1.24 -7.91 10.97
C ASP A 61 2.77 -8.04 10.74
N ARG A 62 3.20 -9.03 9.94
CA ARG A 62 4.60 -9.31 9.68
C ARG A 62 5.11 -8.48 8.49
N PRO A 63 6.17 -7.68 8.67
CA PRO A 63 6.81 -7.00 7.55
C PRO A 63 7.47 -8.02 6.63
N ILE A 64 7.55 -7.67 5.35
CA ILE A 64 8.19 -8.45 4.29
C ILE A 64 9.30 -7.58 3.71
N ILE A 65 10.47 -8.19 3.49
CA ILE A 65 11.54 -7.62 2.66
C ILE A 65 11.62 -8.50 1.43
N ALA A 66 11.51 -7.89 0.26
CA ALA A 66 11.51 -8.61 -1.01
C ALA A 66 12.17 -7.78 -2.11
N THR A 67 13.08 -8.39 -2.85
CA THR A 67 13.51 -7.88 -4.14
C THR A 67 12.41 -8.12 -5.18
N ILE A 68 12.04 -7.06 -5.90
CA ILE A 68 11.09 -7.04 -7.01
C ILE A 68 11.90 -6.85 -8.30
N PRO A 69 12.01 -7.86 -9.18
CA PRO A 69 12.75 -7.74 -10.43
C PRO A 69 12.19 -6.61 -11.31
N ALA A 70 13.03 -6.07 -12.20
CA ALA A 70 12.64 -5.06 -13.17
C ALA A 70 11.42 -5.50 -14.00
N LYS A 71 10.51 -4.55 -14.30
CA LYS A 71 9.30 -4.76 -15.11
C LYS A 71 8.46 -5.98 -14.70
N SER A 72 8.44 -6.30 -13.40
CA SER A 72 7.75 -7.49 -12.90
C SER A 72 6.86 -7.18 -11.71
N SER A 73 5.90 -8.07 -11.47
CA SER A 73 4.99 -7.98 -10.33
C SER A 73 5.21 -9.15 -9.37
N LYS A 74 4.98 -8.90 -8.08
CA LYS A 74 5.10 -9.89 -7.01
C LYS A 74 3.97 -9.74 -6.00
N ASP A 75 3.30 -10.84 -5.70
CA ASP A 75 2.33 -10.92 -4.60
C ASP A 75 3.09 -10.81 -3.27
N LEU A 76 2.70 -9.83 -2.45
CA LEU A 76 3.35 -9.53 -1.17
C LEU A 76 2.65 -10.26 -0.03
N LEU A 77 1.37 -9.95 0.18
CA LEU A 77 0.64 -10.36 1.36
C LEU A 77 -0.83 -10.54 1.05
N THR A 78 -1.41 -11.59 1.61
CA THR A 78 -2.85 -11.84 1.56
C THR A 78 -3.51 -11.47 2.89
N LEU A 79 -4.57 -10.67 2.84
CA LEU A 79 -5.42 -10.37 3.98
C LEU A 79 -6.73 -11.16 3.88
N ILE A 80 -7.07 -11.88 4.95
CA ILE A 80 -8.32 -12.65 5.06
C ILE A 80 -9.20 -12.02 6.14
N PRO A 81 -10.32 -11.38 5.77
CA PRO A 81 -11.25 -10.80 6.72
C PRO A 81 -11.75 -11.83 7.74
N LYS A 82 -12.00 -11.38 8.96
CA LYS A 82 -12.80 -12.14 9.92
C LYS A 82 -14.27 -12.09 9.48
N LYS A 83 -15.03 -13.12 9.84
CA LYS A 83 -16.46 -13.16 9.55
C LYS A 83 -17.14 -11.99 10.29
N ASP A 84 -18.00 -11.27 9.59
CA ASP A 84 -18.84 -10.18 10.13
C ASP A 84 -18.05 -9.06 10.85
N ALA A 85 -16.80 -8.83 10.43
CA ALA A 85 -15.95 -7.76 10.98
C ALA A 85 -15.80 -6.61 9.99
N ASP A 86 -15.84 -5.38 10.50
CA ASP A 86 -15.41 -4.22 9.73
C ASP A 86 -13.91 -4.31 9.46
N THR A 87 -13.52 -4.12 8.20
CA THR A 87 -12.12 -4.21 7.78
C THR A 87 -11.54 -2.85 7.47
N THR A 88 -10.39 -2.55 8.07
CA THR A 88 -9.56 -1.40 7.68
C THR A 88 -8.14 -1.88 7.43
N HIS A 89 -7.48 -1.32 6.42
CA HIS A 89 -6.10 -1.65 6.14
C HIS A 89 -5.35 -0.47 5.52
N THR A 90 -4.08 -0.36 5.89
CA THR A 90 -3.11 0.60 5.37
C THR A 90 -1.78 -0.11 5.22
N TYR A 91 -0.86 0.44 4.44
CA TYR A 91 0.48 -0.12 4.32
C TYR A 91 1.56 0.93 4.50
N ILE A 92 2.77 0.43 4.74
CA ILE A 92 4.03 1.13 4.70
C ILE A 92 4.86 0.41 3.64
N ALA A 93 5.36 1.15 2.66
CA ALA A 93 6.26 0.66 1.63
C ALA A 93 7.50 1.56 1.59
N VAL A 94 8.69 0.96 1.66
CA VAL A 94 9.98 1.65 1.53
C VAL A 94 10.75 0.94 0.43
N VAL A 95 11.14 1.70 -0.59
CA VAL A 95 11.85 1.19 -1.76
C VAL A 95 13.30 1.68 -1.73
N THR A 96 14.21 0.79 -2.08
CA THR A 96 15.64 1.09 -2.16
C THR A 96 16.28 0.26 -3.27
N LYS A 97 17.45 0.70 -3.74
CA LYS A 97 18.25 -0.09 -4.68
C LYS A 97 18.88 -1.27 -3.94
N PRO A 98 19.07 -2.44 -4.57
CA PRO A 98 19.63 -3.62 -3.89
C PRO A 98 21.05 -3.44 -3.35
N GLN A 99 21.80 -2.46 -3.88
CA GLN A 99 23.15 -2.11 -3.44
C GLN A 99 23.15 -1.26 -2.17
N ASP A 100 22.01 -0.61 -1.89
CA ASP A 100 21.78 0.21 -0.71
C ASP A 100 21.05 -0.65 0.34
N ASN A 101 21.78 -1.07 1.39
CA ASN A 101 21.19 -1.77 2.53
C ASN A 101 19.94 -1.03 3.03
N ILE A 102 18.83 -1.74 3.24
CA ILE A 102 17.58 -1.13 3.74
C ILE A 102 17.80 -0.59 5.17
N GLN A 103 18.08 0.70 5.29
CA GLN A 103 18.15 1.42 6.57
C GLN A 103 16.89 2.26 6.74
N ILE A 104 15.85 1.67 7.33
CA ILE A 104 14.59 2.38 7.57
C ILE A 104 14.82 3.46 8.64
N ARG A 105 14.73 4.73 8.23
CA ARG A 105 14.80 5.87 9.16
C ARG A 105 13.38 6.36 9.45
N LYS A 106 13.18 6.92 10.64
CA LYS A 106 11.88 7.46 11.08
C LYS A 106 11.33 8.56 10.14
N THR A 107 12.19 9.17 9.34
CA THR A 107 11.92 10.29 8.43
C THR A 107 11.65 9.90 6.98
N ASP A 108 11.76 8.62 6.61
CA ASP A 108 11.50 8.20 5.22
C ASP A 108 10.03 8.50 4.88
N SER A 109 9.78 9.06 3.69
CA SER A 109 8.44 9.44 3.23
C SER A 109 7.55 8.20 3.12
N LEU A 110 6.67 8.03 4.11
CA LEU A 110 5.73 6.91 4.20
C LEU A 110 4.47 7.24 3.40
N GLY A 111 4.30 6.62 2.24
CA GLY A 111 3.01 6.63 1.54
C GLY A 111 1.94 6.02 2.45
N ARG A 112 1.00 6.83 2.96
CA ARG A 112 -0.09 6.39 3.84
C ARG A 112 -1.40 6.41 3.05
N GLN A 113 -1.75 5.30 2.43
CA GLN A 113 -3.06 5.17 1.77
C GLN A 113 -4.05 4.43 2.68
N ILE A 114 -5.18 5.07 2.99
CA ILE A 114 -6.30 4.47 3.73
C ILE A 114 -7.35 4.03 2.71
N ARG A 115 -7.48 2.72 2.48
CA ARG A 115 -8.58 2.17 1.66
C ARG A 115 -9.57 1.47 2.59
N ARG A 116 -10.83 1.93 2.60
CA ARG A 116 -11.95 1.29 3.28
C ARG A 116 -12.64 0.38 2.29
N ILE A 117 -12.67 -0.92 2.56
CA ILE A 117 -13.44 -1.88 1.77
C ILE A 117 -14.72 -2.16 2.53
N GLU A 118 -15.87 -1.92 1.90
CA GLU A 118 -17.17 -2.25 2.48
C GLU A 118 -17.36 -3.77 2.49
N PRO A 119 -17.86 -4.35 3.60
CA PRO A 119 -17.95 -5.81 3.76
C PRO A 119 -18.80 -6.53 2.69
N ASP A 120 -19.69 -5.82 1.99
CA ASP A 120 -20.53 -6.39 0.94
C ASP A 120 -19.82 -6.54 -0.42
N SER A 121 -18.68 -5.88 -0.65
CA SER A 121 -17.94 -6.01 -1.92
C SER A 121 -17.25 -7.37 -2.09
N LEU A 122 -17.17 -8.18 -1.04
CA LEU A 122 -16.55 -9.51 -1.04
C LEU A 122 -17.55 -10.67 -1.25
N LYS A 123 -18.85 -10.36 -1.37
CA LYS A 123 -19.92 -11.35 -1.56
C LYS A 123 -20.27 -11.60 -3.04
N SER A 124 -19.72 -10.81 -3.96
CA SER A 124 -19.98 -10.88 -5.40
C SER A 124 -18.81 -11.56 -6.15
N ASN A 125 -18.68 -12.89 -6.01
CA ASN A 125 -18.04 -13.80 -6.97
C ASN A 125 -18.23 -15.25 -6.53
#